data_AF-A0A455T741-F1
#
_entry.id   AF-A0A455T741-F1
#
_cell.length_a   1.000
_cell.length_b   1.000
_cell.length_c   1.000
_cell.angle_alpha   90.00
_cell.angle_beta   90.00
_cell.angle_gamma   90.00
#
_symmetry.space_group_name_H-M   'P 1'
#
loop_
_entity.id
_entity.type
_entity.pdbx_description
1 polymer ?
#
loop_
_entity_poly.entity_id
_entity_poly.type
_entity_poly.pdbx_seq_one_letter_code
_entity_poly.pdbx_strand_id
1 'polypeptide(L)'
;MARLADALSVLPISAIISSPLERARDTAEILAQGRGLEVWLEPDLMDTDVGHWAGERYDDLLKKDPAWKAFVHDPTVAPAPDIETFPQVQQRAVAAVERWRQRPEVGAWPLFVAHADVIKLLLAHYSGLPARRAPLLVIDNASVSIVELEGELPPRLVAVGWTPRPGWLRLPEAPASGASDPAAPPSSSTAVSSDGGSQSGEKGTIEGEA
;
A
#
# COMPACT_ATOMS: atom_id res chain seq x y z
N MET A 1 11.40 -0.77 2.34
CA MET A 1 11.35 0.33 3.32
C MET A 1 12.54 1.28 3.30
N ALA A 2 13.82 0.86 3.34
CA ALA A 2 14.98 1.79 3.32
C ALA A 2 14.94 2.85 2.18
N ARG A 3 14.56 2.44 0.96
CA ARG A 3 14.40 3.36 -0.17
C ARG A 3 13.26 4.38 0.02
N LEU A 4 12.19 3.99 0.71
CA LEU A 4 11.09 4.90 1.01
C LEU A 4 11.52 5.92 2.08
N ALA A 5 12.21 5.46 3.13
CA ALA A 5 12.74 6.33 4.17
C ALA A 5 13.66 7.41 3.58
N ASP A 6 14.58 7.02 2.70
CA ASP A 6 15.45 7.95 1.95
C ASP A 6 14.63 8.92 1.09
N ALA A 7 13.66 8.42 0.34
CA ALA A 7 12.82 9.24 -0.53
C ALA A 7 12.01 10.29 0.25
N LEU A 8 11.55 9.94 1.45
CA LEU A 8 10.80 10.85 2.32
C LEU A 8 11.70 11.74 3.19
N SER A 9 13.02 11.60 3.14
CA SER A 9 13.97 12.40 3.96
C SER A 9 13.83 13.91 3.73
N VAL A 10 13.38 14.31 2.54
CA VAL A 10 13.14 15.71 2.17
C VAL A 10 11.86 16.29 2.75
N LEU A 11 10.95 15.45 3.27
CA LEU A 11 9.68 15.90 3.84
C LEU A 11 9.84 16.22 5.33
N PRO A 12 9.26 17.34 5.80
CA PRO A 12 9.35 17.78 7.19
C PRO A 12 8.33 17.02 8.07
N ILE A 13 8.36 15.68 8.05
CA ILE A 13 7.44 14.83 8.83
C ILE A 13 7.48 15.25 10.30
N SER A 14 6.34 15.64 10.85
CA SER A 14 6.24 16.20 12.20
C SER A 14 5.80 15.19 13.25
N ALA A 15 5.10 14.13 12.86
CA ALA A 15 4.70 13.03 13.72
C ALA A 15 4.45 11.76 12.88
N ILE A 16 4.55 10.58 13.51
CA ILE A 16 4.23 9.30 12.87
C ILE A 16 3.14 8.62 13.70
N ILE A 17 2.00 8.35 13.06
CA ILE A 17 0.86 7.63 13.64
C ILE A 17 0.69 6.35 12.84
N SER A 18 0.65 5.20 13.49
CA SER A 18 0.63 3.90 12.83
C SER A 18 -0.51 3.02 13.34
N SER A 19 -1.03 2.18 12.46
CA SER A 19 -1.81 1.02 12.88
C SER A 19 -1.00 0.15 13.85
N PRO A 20 -1.62 -0.43 14.88
CA PRO A 20 -0.95 -1.31 15.83
C PRO A 20 -0.54 -2.67 15.24
N LEU A 21 -1.01 -3.05 14.05
CA LEU A 21 -0.59 -4.27 13.37
C LEU A 21 0.90 -4.23 13.04
N GLU A 22 1.59 -5.35 13.30
CA GLU A 22 3.05 -5.49 13.20
C GLU A 22 3.63 -4.92 11.90
N ARG A 23 3.08 -5.32 10.74
CA ARG A 23 3.52 -4.82 9.42
C ARG A 23 3.52 -3.29 9.27
N ALA A 24 2.55 -2.61 9.89
CA ALA A 24 2.45 -1.15 9.85
C ALA A 24 3.40 -0.51 10.89
N ARG A 25 3.54 -1.12 12.08
CA ARG A 25 4.49 -0.66 13.10
C ARG A 25 5.93 -0.75 12.61
N ASP A 26 6.33 -1.88 12.04
CA ASP A 26 7.68 -2.07 11.52
C ASP A 26 8.02 -1.02 10.45
N THR A 27 7.06 -0.72 9.57
CA THR A 27 7.19 0.33 8.56
C THR A 27 7.35 1.71 9.21
N ALA A 28 6.52 2.03 10.19
CA ALA A 28 6.57 3.29 10.92
C ALA A 28 7.89 3.48 11.68
N GLU A 29 8.39 2.42 12.33
CA GLU A 29 9.67 2.43 13.04
C GLU A 29 10.84 2.68 12.10
N ILE A 30 10.86 2.04 10.92
CA ILE A 30 11.88 2.30 9.90
C ILE A 30 11.81 3.76 9.42
N LEU A 31 10.62 4.33 9.29
CA LEU A 31 10.44 5.74 8.88
C LEU A 31 10.81 6.74 9.99
N ALA A 32 10.74 6.33 11.25
CA ALA A 32 11.14 7.13 12.41
C ALA A 32 12.66 7.18 12.62
N GLN A 33 13.39 6.16 12.14
CA GLN A 33 14.85 6.08 12.29
C GLN A 33 15.54 7.33 11.73
N GLY A 34 16.44 7.91 12.52
CA GLY A 34 17.18 9.12 12.16
C GLY A 34 16.39 10.42 12.24
N ARG A 35 15.09 10.39 12.57
CA ARG A 35 14.24 11.59 12.71
C ARG A 35 13.99 12.03 14.15
N GLY A 36 14.24 11.15 15.12
CA GLY A 36 13.94 11.42 16.53
C GLY A 36 12.44 11.58 16.82
N LEU A 37 11.59 10.95 15.99
CA LEU A 37 10.14 10.98 16.13
C LEU A 37 9.65 9.74 16.87
N GLU A 38 8.69 9.93 17.77
CA GLU A 38 7.93 8.84 18.39
C GLU A 38 6.88 8.29 17.39
N VAL A 39 6.68 6.96 17.42
CA VAL A 39 5.60 6.29 16.69
C VAL A 39 4.41 6.11 17.61
N TRP A 40 3.32 6.79 17.29
CA TRP A 40 2.06 6.69 18.03
C TRP A 40 1.18 5.58 17.43
N LEU A 41 0.58 4.74 18.26
CA LEU A 41 -0.31 3.68 17.79
C LEU A 41 -1.77 4.14 17.81
N GLU A 42 -2.48 3.94 16.70
CA GLU A 42 -3.89 4.28 16.53
C GLU A 42 -4.67 3.06 16.02
N PRO A 43 -5.46 2.39 16.89
CA PRO A 43 -6.27 1.23 16.52
C PRO A 43 -7.25 1.49 15.36
N ASP A 44 -7.77 2.71 15.24
CA ASP A 44 -8.71 3.04 14.15
C ASP A 44 -8.05 3.08 12.76
N LEU A 45 -6.73 2.90 12.67
CA LEU A 45 -5.99 2.71 11.41
C LEU A 45 -5.78 1.24 11.04
N MET A 46 -6.23 0.27 11.86
CA MET A 46 -6.15 -1.16 11.54
C MET A 46 -6.86 -1.48 10.22
N ASP A 47 -6.46 -2.59 9.60
CA ASP A 47 -7.03 -3.01 8.33
C ASP A 47 -8.53 -3.32 8.43
N THR A 48 -9.19 -3.53 7.29
CA THR A 48 -10.59 -3.96 7.26
C THR A 48 -10.73 -5.30 7.99
N ASP A 49 -11.62 -5.37 8.98
CA ASP A 49 -11.93 -6.64 9.63
C ASP A 49 -12.80 -7.51 8.70
N VAL A 50 -12.21 -8.60 8.20
CA VAL A 50 -12.88 -9.56 7.32
C VAL A 50 -13.33 -10.81 8.08
N GLY A 51 -13.37 -10.75 9.41
CA GLY A 51 -13.96 -11.76 10.28
C GLY A 51 -13.49 -13.17 9.96
N HIS A 52 -14.44 -14.07 9.73
CA HIS A 52 -14.17 -15.48 9.41
C HIS A 52 -13.34 -15.73 8.14
N TRP A 53 -13.11 -14.73 7.28
CA TRP A 53 -12.20 -14.86 6.13
C TRP A 53 -10.74 -14.56 6.46
N ALA A 54 -10.44 -14.08 7.67
CA ALA A 54 -9.09 -13.84 8.12
C ALA A 54 -8.22 -15.11 7.99
N GLY A 55 -7.02 -14.95 7.44
CA GLY A 55 -6.07 -16.05 7.21
C GLY A 55 -6.34 -16.92 5.98
N GLU A 56 -7.46 -16.75 5.29
CA GLU A 56 -7.77 -17.49 4.06
C GLU A 56 -7.04 -16.92 2.83
N ARG A 57 -6.87 -17.76 1.81
CA ARG A 57 -6.21 -17.34 0.56
C ARG A 57 -7.18 -16.60 -0.35
N TYR A 58 -6.79 -15.41 -0.82
CA TYR A 58 -7.65 -14.55 -1.65
C TYR A 58 -8.19 -15.26 -2.89
N ASP A 59 -7.30 -15.89 -3.67
CA ASP A 59 -7.65 -16.63 -4.88
C ASP A 59 -8.59 -17.82 -4.62
N ASP A 60 -8.52 -18.41 -3.43
CA ASP A 60 -9.35 -19.56 -3.06
C ASP A 60 -10.75 -19.09 -2.70
N LEU A 61 -10.89 -18.05 -1.87
CA LEU A 61 -12.20 -17.43 -1.59
C LEU A 61 -12.84 -16.90 -2.87
N LEU A 62 -12.08 -16.20 -3.71
CA LEU A 62 -12.58 -15.66 -4.98
C LEU A 62 -13.05 -16.76 -5.94
N LYS A 63 -12.65 -18.02 -5.76
CA LYS A 63 -13.18 -19.14 -6.57
C LYS A 63 -14.37 -19.81 -5.88
N LYS A 64 -14.27 -20.05 -4.58
CA LYS A 64 -15.11 -20.99 -3.85
C LYS A 64 -16.24 -20.35 -3.04
N ASP A 65 -16.09 -19.08 -2.64
CA ASP A 65 -17.03 -18.40 -1.75
C ASP A 65 -17.83 -17.31 -2.50
N PRO A 66 -19.13 -17.52 -2.77
CA PRO A 66 -19.98 -16.51 -3.39
C PRO A 66 -20.17 -15.23 -2.56
N ALA A 67 -20.16 -15.33 -1.23
CA ALA A 67 -20.28 -14.17 -0.34
C ALA A 67 -19.02 -13.29 -0.41
N TRP A 68 -17.84 -13.91 -0.47
CA TRP A 68 -16.59 -13.18 -0.70
C TRP A 68 -16.59 -12.45 -2.05
N LYS A 69 -17.00 -13.13 -3.13
CA LYS A 69 -17.13 -12.51 -4.46
C LYS A 69 -18.07 -11.30 -4.44
N ALA A 70 -19.21 -11.43 -3.75
CA ALA A 70 -20.17 -10.35 -3.63
C ALA A 70 -19.58 -9.17 -2.84
N PHE A 71 -18.89 -9.44 -1.74
CA PHE A 71 -18.24 -8.42 -0.91
C PHE A 71 -17.12 -7.69 -1.65
N VAL A 72 -16.26 -8.40 -2.39
CA VAL A 72 -15.23 -7.78 -3.24
C VAL A 72 -15.84 -6.86 -4.30
N HIS A 73 -17.00 -7.22 -4.84
CA HIS A 73 -17.71 -6.40 -5.83
C HIS A 73 -18.38 -5.16 -5.20
N ASP A 74 -19.00 -5.32 -4.03
CA ASP A 74 -19.61 -4.22 -3.29
C ASP A 74 -19.33 -4.34 -1.79
N PRO A 75 -18.24 -3.73 -1.29
CA PRO A 75 -17.84 -3.84 0.11
C PRO A 75 -18.63 -2.89 1.02
N THR A 76 -19.70 -2.26 0.51
CA THR A 76 -20.58 -1.41 1.33
C THR A 76 -21.67 -2.21 2.06
N VAL A 77 -21.81 -3.49 1.73
CA VAL A 77 -22.80 -4.39 2.33
C VAL A 77 -22.07 -5.58 2.95
N ALA A 78 -22.12 -5.69 4.27
CA ALA A 78 -21.53 -6.82 4.98
C ALA A 78 -22.38 -8.09 4.77
N PRO A 79 -21.78 -9.22 4.40
CA PRO A 79 -22.49 -10.49 4.28
C PRO A 79 -22.71 -11.19 5.63
N ALA A 80 -21.98 -10.79 6.67
CA ALA A 80 -22.10 -11.30 8.03
C ALA A 80 -21.73 -10.21 9.08
N PRO A 81 -22.21 -10.31 10.33
CA PRO A 81 -22.00 -9.28 11.35
C PRO A 81 -20.55 -9.05 11.80
N ASP A 82 -19.69 -10.04 11.60
CA ASP A 82 -18.25 -10.01 11.90
C ASP A 82 -17.42 -9.37 10.78
N ILE A 83 -18.05 -8.94 9.67
CA ILE A 83 -17.37 -8.30 8.55
C ILE A 83 -17.60 -6.79 8.61
N GLU A 84 -16.51 -6.04 8.62
CA GLU A 84 -16.54 -4.59 8.55
C GLU A 84 -16.82 -4.12 7.11
N THR A 85 -17.78 -3.21 6.96
CA THR A 85 -18.07 -2.56 5.68
C THR A 85 -17.13 -1.39 5.41
N PHE A 86 -16.92 -1.06 4.14
CA PHE A 86 -16.12 0.10 3.76
C PHE A 86 -16.61 1.44 4.36
N PRO A 87 -17.92 1.71 4.49
CA PRO A 87 -18.40 2.86 5.25
C PRO A 87 -17.98 2.85 6.73
N GLN A 88 -17.98 1.70 7.41
CA GLN A 88 -17.52 1.60 8.80
C GLN A 88 -16.02 1.86 8.92
N VAL A 89 -15.21 1.23 8.05
CA VAL A 89 -13.76 1.46 7.98
C VAL A 89 -13.45 2.94 7.70
N GLN A 90 -14.13 3.53 6.71
CA GLN A 90 -13.96 4.95 6.37
C GLN A 90 -14.31 5.85 7.55
N GLN A 91 -15.42 5.57 8.24
CA GLN A 91 -15.86 6.36 9.38
C GLN A 91 -14.81 6.37 10.50
N ARG A 92 -14.30 5.21 10.92
CA ARG A 92 -13.29 5.15 11.99
C ARG A 92 -11.96 5.78 11.56
N ALA A 93 -11.50 5.52 10.33
CA ALA A 93 -10.23 6.02 9.84
C ALA A 93 -10.24 7.55 9.70
N VAL A 94 -11.31 8.12 9.15
CA VAL A 94 -11.47 9.58 9.04
C VAL A 94 -11.56 10.20 10.43
N ALA A 95 -12.35 9.62 11.34
CA ALA A 95 -12.44 10.11 12.70
C ALA A 95 -11.07 10.11 13.40
N ALA A 96 -10.25 9.07 13.19
CA ALA A 96 -8.89 9.02 13.70
C ALA A 96 -8.02 10.14 13.15
N VAL A 97 -7.97 10.30 11.82
CA VAL A 97 -7.18 11.36 11.18
C VAL A 97 -7.60 12.73 11.71
N GLU A 98 -8.90 13.06 11.72
CA GLU A 98 -9.37 14.35 12.22
C GLU A 98 -9.05 14.58 13.70
N ARG A 99 -9.15 13.55 14.56
CA ARG A 99 -8.74 13.66 15.97
C ARG A 99 -7.25 13.95 16.12
N TRP A 100 -6.39 13.28 15.35
CA TRP A 100 -4.94 13.49 15.42
C TRP A 100 -4.54 14.87 14.88
N ARG A 101 -5.18 15.34 13.81
CA ARG A 101 -4.90 16.66 13.22
C ARG A 101 -5.19 17.84 14.15
N GLN A 102 -6.06 17.64 15.13
CA GLN A 102 -6.39 18.66 16.14
C GLN A 102 -5.37 18.74 17.28
N ARG A 103 -4.41 17.81 17.37
CA ARG A 103 -3.44 17.75 18.45
C ARG A 103 -2.24 18.66 18.17
N PRO A 104 -1.89 19.60 19.07
CA PRO A 104 -0.77 20.52 18.84
C PRO A 104 0.58 19.83 18.60
N GLU A 105 0.82 18.70 19.27
CA GLU A 105 2.06 17.93 19.19
C GLU A 105 2.28 17.24 17.82
N VAL A 106 1.23 17.12 17.00
CA VAL A 106 1.29 16.43 15.71
C VAL A 106 1.92 17.29 14.62
N GLY A 107 1.83 18.63 14.74
CA GLY A 107 2.36 19.57 13.77
C GLY A 107 1.66 19.52 12.40
N ALA A 108 2.29 20.13 11.39
CA ALA A 108 1.67 20.36 10.08
C ALA A 108 1.82 19.20 9.07
N TRP A 109 2.73 18.25 9.31
CA TRP A 109 3.06 17.16 8.39
C TRP A 109 3.01 15.78 9.08
N PRO A 110 1.86 15.37 9.64
CA PRO A 110 1.72 14.02 10.15
C PRO A 110 1.83 12.97 9.05
N LEU A 111 2.53 11.90 9.35
CA LEU A 111 2.52 10.67 8.55
C LEU A 111 1.62 9.64 9.22
N PHE A 112 0.61 9.17 8.50
CA PHE A 112 -0.24 8.05 8.90
C PHE A 112 0.19 6.78 8.17
N VAL A 113 0.50 5.71 8.90
CA VAL A 113 0.91 4.41 8.37
C VAL A 113 -0.22 3.41 8.61
N ALA A 114 -0.86 2.97 7.53
CA ALA A 114 -2.07 2.15 7.55
C ALA A 114 -2.03 1.09 6.44
N HIS A 115 -3.19 0.56 6.05
CA HIS A 115 -3.33 -0.53 5.09
C HIS A 115 -4.03 -0.08 3.81
N ALA A 116 -3.95 -0.89 2.76
CA ALA A 116 -4.40 -0.48 1.43
C ALA A 116 -5.86 0.01 1.43
N ASP A 117 -6.80 -0.74 2.02
CA ASP A 117 -8.21 -0.35 2.02
C ASP A 117 -8.48 0.89 2.86
N VAL A 118 -7.83 1.01 4.03
CA VAL A 118 -7.89 2.22 4.87
C VAL A 118 -7.40 3.45 4.10
N ILE A 119 -6.26 3.36 3.41
CA ILE A 119 -5.70 4.45 2.62
C ILE A 119 -6.64 4.81 1.46
N LYS A 120 -7.15 3.83 0.71
CA LYS A 120 -8.12 4.06 -0.37
C LYS A 120 -9.37 4.78 0.15
N LEU A 121 -9.85 4.41 1.33
CA LEU A 121 -11.06 4.99 1.94
C LEU A 121 -10.84 6.41 2.46
N LEU A 122 -9.67 6.71 3.01
CA LEU A 122 -9.26 8.07 3.36
C LEU A 122 -9.18 8.95 2.11
N LEU A 123 -8.52 8.48 1.06
CA LEU A 123 -8.43 9.19 -0.22
C LEU A 123 -9.80 9.39 -0.85
N ALA A 124 -10.67 8.38 -0.79
CA ALA A 124 -12.02 8.48 -1.29
C ALA A 124 -12.81 9.56 -0.53
N HIS A 125 -12.72 9.57 0.80
CA HIS A 125 -13.36 10.59 1.65
C HIS A 125 -12.91 12.00 1.26
N TYR A 126 -11.60 12.27 1.28
CA TYR A 126 -11.08 13.62 1.04
C TYR A 126 -11.26 14.09 -0.41
N SER A 127 -11.37 13.18 -1.38
CA SER A 127 -11.68 13.55 -2.77
C SER A 127 -13.18 13.64 -3.10
N GLY A 128 -14.07 13.33 -2.15
CA GLY A 128 -15.51 13.25 -2.39
C GLY A 128 -15.94 12.03 -3.22
N LEU A 129 -15.04 11.05 -3.40
CA LEU A 129 -15.37 9.80 -4.05
C LEU A 129 -16.19 8.91 -3.09
N PRO A 130 -17.32 8.34 -3.53
CA PRO A 130 -18.08 7.41 -2.69
C PRO A 130 -17.25 6.18 -2.28
N ALA A 131 -17.39 5.71 -1.05
CA ALA A 131 -16.64 4.56 -0.51
C ALA A 131 -16.69 3.31 -1.41
N ARG A 132 -17.83 3.01 -2.04
CA ARG A 132 -17.98 1.89 -3.01
C ARG A 132 -17.00 1.95 -4.19
N ARG A 133 -16.44 3.13 -4.50
CA ARG A 133 -15.49 3.34 -5.60
C ARG A 133 -14.03 3.38 -5.12
N ALA A 134 -13.77 3.32 -3.81
CA ALA A 134 -12.43 3.23 -3.26
C ALA A 134 -11.60 2.06 -3.85
N PRO A 135 -12.16 0.88 -4.17
CA PRO A 135 -11.41 -0.20 -4.82
C PRO A 135 -10.77 0.16 -6.18
N LEU A 136 -11.19 1.25 -6.84
CA LEU A 136 -10.59 1.71 -8.09
C LEU A 136 -9.20 2.33 -7.89
N LEU A 137 -8.84 2.70 -6.67
CA LEU A 137 -7.56 3.29 -6.33
C LEU A 137 -6.52 2.18 -6.11
N VAL A 138 -5.38 2.28 -6.79
CA VAL A 138 -4.23 1.39 -6.61
C VAL A 138 -3.31 2.00 -5.56
N ILE A 139 -3.12 1.28 -4.47
CA ILE A 139 -2.19 1.61 -3.39
C ILE A 139 -1.21 0.45 -3.29
N ASP A 140 0.01 0.67 -3.76
CA ASP A 140 1.08 -0.32 -3.68
C ASP A 140 1.68 -0.34 -2.28
N ASN A 141 2.34 -1.46 -1.97
CA ASN A 141 3.15 -1.60 -0.78
C ASN A 141 4.20 -0.51 -0.66
N ALA A 142 4.36 0.03 0.54
CA ALA A 142 5.27 1.15 0.80
C ALA A 142 5.04 2.37 -0.12
N SER A 143 3.85 2.56 -0.66
CA SER A 143 3.49 3.77 -1.41
C SER A 143 3.04 4.89 -0.48
N VAL A 144 3.07 6.11 -1.00
CA VAL A 144 2.74 7.34 -0.28
C VAL A 144 1.68 8.10 -1.05
N SER A 145 0.67 8.53 -0.32
CA SER A 145 -0.32 9.48 -0.80
C SER A 145 -0.26 10.73 0.07
N ILE A 146 -0.44 11.89 -0.55
CA ILE A 146 -0.35 13.19 0.12
C ILE A 146 -1.69 13.90 -0.08
N VAL A 147 -2.34 14.22 1.03
CA VAL A 147 -3.56 15.03 1.08
C VAL A 147 -3.24 16.31 1.82
N GLU A 148 -3.47 17.44 1.15
CA GLU A 148 -3.37 18.75 1.76
C GLU A 148 -4.76 19.18 2.26
N LEU A 149 -4.79 19.59 3.52
CA LEU A 149 -5.99 19.96 4.27
C LEU A 149 -5.72 21.31 4.95
N GLU A 150 -6.17 22.40 4.35
CA GLU A 150 -5.87 23.77 4.77
C GLU A 150 -7.14 24.51 5.18
N GLY A 151 -7.33 24.69 6.50
CA GLY A 151 -8.47 25.43 7.05
C GLY A 151 -9.81 24.94 6.50
N GLU A 152 -10.60 25.86 5.95
CA GLU A 152 -11.91 25.60 5.34
C GLU A 152 -11.84 25.32 3.83
N LEU A 153 -10.63 25.25 3.24
CA LEU A 153 -10.48 24.97 1.83
C LEU A 153 -10.80 23.49 1.53
N PRO A 154 -11.35 23.19 0.34
CA PRO A 154 -11.52 21.81 -0.09
C PRO A 154 -10.20 21.03 -0.04
N PRO A 155 -10.21 19.77 0.42
CA PRO A 155 -9.02 18.92 0.39
C PRO A 155 -8.40 18.82 -1.01
N ARG A 156 -7.08 18.73 -1.06
CA ARG A 156 -6.34 18.54 -2.32
C ARG A 156 -5.53 17.24 -2.27
N LEU A 157 -5.77 16.35 -3.22
CA LEU A 157 -4.90 15.20 -3.45
C LEU A 157 -3.65 15.67 -4.23
N VAL A 158 -2.50 15.68 -3.57
CA VAL A 158 -1.22 16.12 -4.15
C VAL A 158 -0.49 14.95 -4.81
N ALA A 159 -0.53 13.78 -4.18
CA ALA A 159 0.02 12.54 -4.70
C ALA A 159 -0.85 11.36 -4.27
N VAL A 160 -0.96 10.34 -5.12
CA VAL A 160 -1.73 9.12 -4.84
C VAL A 160 -0.89 7.91 -5.23
N GLY A 161 -0.66 7.00 -4.28
CA GLY A 161 0.03 5.73 -4.53
C GLY A 161 1.46 5.87 -5.05
N TRP A 162 2.14 6.98 -4.75
CA TRP A 162 3.50 7.22 -5.26
C TRP A 162 4.52 6.33 -4.54
N THR A 163 5.41 5.70 -5.30
CA THR A 163 6.52 4.93 -4.73
C THR A 163 7.78 5.13 -5.58
N PRO A 164 8.97 5.22 -4.96
CA PRO A 164 10.22 5.33 -5.69
C PRO A 164 10.54 4.09 -6.55
N ARG A 165 9.87 2.94 -6.33
CA ARG A 165 9.94 1.76 -7.19
C ARG A 165 8.60 1.02 -7.22
N PRO A 166 7.74 1.27 -8.21
CA PRO A 166 6.47 0.56 -8.33
C PRO A 166 6.71 -0.91 -8.65
N GLY A 167 6.08 -1.82 -7.90
CA GLY A 167 6.22 -3.27 -8.10
C GLY A 167 5.68 -3.75 -9.46
N TRP A 168 4.70 -3.03 -10.00
CA TRP A 168 4.13 -3.29 -11.34
C TRP A 168 5.01 -2.77 -12.49
N LEU A 169 5.97 -1.87 -12.22
CA LEU A 169 6.79 -1.27 -13.26
C LEU A 169 7.89 -2.25 -13.68
N ARG A 170 7.66 -2.95 -14.80
CA ARG A 170 8.72 -3.69 -15.50
C ARG A 170 9.53 -2.72 -16.34
N LEU A 171 10.79 -2.50 -15.96
CA LEU A 171 11.72 -1.74 -16.78
C LEU A 171 11.96 -2.50 -18.10
N PRO A 172 12.07 -1.80 -19.24
CA PRO A 172 12.53 -2.42 -20.47
C PRO A 172 13.85 -3.14 -20.20
N GLU A 173 13.98 -4.36 -20.68
CA GLU A 173 15.27 -5.06 -20.67
C GLU A 173 16.26 -4.18 -21.44
N ALA A 174 17.40 -3.86 -20.83
CA ALA A 174 18.42 -3.08 -21.50
C ALA A 174 18.72 -3.78 -22.84
N PRO A 175 18.84 -3.06 -23.97
CA PRO A 175 19.17 -3.69 -25.23
C PRO A 175 20.43 -4.52 -25.00
N ALA A 176 20.34 -5.82 -25.31
CA ALA A 176 21.49 -6.71 -25.25
C ALA A 176 22.64 -5.96 -25.92
N SER A 177 23.78 -5.85 -25.23
CA SER A 177 24.94 -5.13 -25.74
C SER A 177 25.48 -5.86 -26.97
N GLY A 178 24.82 -5.67 -28.11
CA GLY A 178 25.23 -6.08 -29.43
C GLY A 178 26.18 -5.05 -29.99
N ALA A 179 27.28 -4.80 -29.29
CA ALA A 179 28.48 -4.34 -29.95
C ALA A 179 29.11 -5.59 -30.58
N SER A 180 28.79 -5.82 -31.85
CA SER A 180 29.62 -6.65 -32.70
C SER A 180 30.99 -5.98 -32.80
N ASP A 181 31.99 -6.52 -32.10
CA ASP A 181 33.38 -6.28 -32.48
C ASP A 181 33.57 -6.73 -33.94
N PRO A 182 34.30 -5.97 -34.78
CA PRO A 182 34.63 -6.42 -36.12
C PRO A 182 35.56 -7.64 -36.02
N ALA A 183 35.00 -8.79 -36.43
CA ALA A 183 35.61 -10.07 -36.77
C ALA A 183 37.13 -10.23 -36.53
N ALA A 184 37.48 -11.05 -35.53
CA ALA A 184 38.71 -11.85 -35.54
C ALA A 184 38.41 -13.23 -36.17
N PRO A 185 39.34 -13.84 -36.93
CA PRO A 185 39.08 -15.05 -37.72
C PRO A 185 38.93 -16.31 -36.86
N PRO A 186 38.33 -17.39 -37.40
CA PRO A 186 37.73 -18.44 -36.59
C PRO A 186 38.76 -19.47 -36.10
N SER A 187 38.54 -19.99 -34.90
CA SER A 187 39.02 -21.31 -34.50
C SER A 187 37.90 -22.09 -33.79
N SER A 188 38.00 -23.40 -33.92
CA SER A 188 36.94 -24.39 -34.07
C SER A 188 36.38 -25.00 -32.78
N SER A 189 35.08 -25.37 -32.81
CA SER A 189 34.39 -26.51 -32.15
C SER A 189 34.55 -26.66 -30.62
N THR A 190 33.51 -26.85 -29.79
CA THR A 190 32.50 -27.92 -29.83
C THR A 190 31.39 -27.62 -28.79
N ALA A 191 30.16 -28.08 -29.06
CA ALA A 191 28.93 -27.86 -28.28
C ALA A 191 28.81 -28.70 -26.99
N VAL A 192 28.00 -28.24 -26.01
CA VAL A 192 26.99 -29.03 -25.23
C VAL A 192 25.93 -28.08 -24.62
N SER A 193 24.66 -28.50 -24.70
CA SER A 193 23.41 -27.84 -24.27
C SER A 193 23.05 -28.04 -22.78
N SER A 194 22.18 -27.19 -22.21
CA SER A 194 20.84 -27.54 -21.67
C SER A 194 20.18 -26.40 -20.85
N ASP A 195 18.87 -26.24 -21.08
CA ASP A 195 17.72 -25.86 -20.22
C ASP A 195 17.93 -24.98 -18.98
N GLY A 196 17.10 -23.98 -18.66
CA GLY A 196 15.65 -23.86 -18.82
C GLY A 196 15.04 -23.74 -17.41
N GLY A 197 14.45 -22.58 -17.06
CA GLY A 197 13.88 -22.37 -15.72
C GLY A 197 12.97 -21.15 -15.63
N SER A 198 11.66 -21.38 -15.81
CA SER A 198 10.59 -20.41 -15.55
C SER A 198 10.40 -20.18 -14.04
N GLN A 199 10.24 -18.92 -13.61
CA GLN A 199 9.77 -18.58 -12.26
C GLN A 199 8.30 -18.14 -12.30
N SER A 200 7.50 -18.87 -11.54
CA SER A 200 6.09 -18.64 -11.22
C SER A 200 5.93 -17.51 -10.19
N GLY A 201 4.95 -16.63 -10.40
CA GLY A 201 4.59 -15.55 -9.48
C GLY A 201 3.93 -16.05 -8.19
N GLU A 202 4.27 -15.37 -7.09
CA GLU A 202 3.71 -15.55 -5.74
C GLU A 202 2.24 -15.09 -5.64
N LYS A 203 1.48 -15.73 -4.75
CA LYS A 203 0.04 -15.57 -4.54
C LYS A 203 -0.24 -15.25 -3.07
N GLY A 204 -0.77 -14.06 -2.77
CA GLY A 204 -1.01 -13.56 -1.42
C GLY A 204 -2.23 -14.17 -0.68
N THR A 205 -2.08 -14.28 0.64
CA THR A 205 -3.14 -14.63 1.61
C THR A 205 -3.81 -13.33 2.08
N ILE A 206 -5.08 -13.36 2.50
CA ILE A 206 -5.89 -12.16 2.87
C ILE A 206 -5.33 -11.36 4.06
N GLU A 207 -4.20 -11.77 4.65
CA GLU A 207 -3.53 -11.02 5.72
C GLU A 207 -2.06 -10.68 5.46
N GLY A 208 -1.57 -10.86 4.23
CA GLY A 208 -0.14 -10.74 3.97
C GLY A 208 0.19 -10.00 2.70
N GLU A 209 0.33 -8.67 2.79
CA GLU A 209 1.44 -7.89 2.22
C GLU A 209 1.24 -6.39 2.48
N ALA A 210 2.25 -5.73 3.05
CA ALA A 210 2.33 -4.28 3.31
C ALA A 210 3.30 -3.60 2.36
#